data_AF-A0A961G3M9-F1
#
_entry.id   AF-A0A961G3M9-F1
#
_cell.length_a   1.000
_cell.length_b   1.000
_cell.length_c   1.000
_cell.angle_alpha   90.00
_cell.angle_beta   90.00
_cell.angle_gamma   90.00
#
_symmetry.space_group_name_H-M   'P 1'
#
loop_
_entity.id
_entity.type
_entity.pdbx_description
1 polymer ?
#
loop_
_entity_poly.entity_id
_entity_poly.type
_entity_poly.pdbx_seq_one_letter_code
_entity_poly.pdbx_strand_id
1 'polypeptide(L)'
;MRIYLENDPDRWVISDLNPLEWLFLSRLPSTAAGEGMAHDSRLRLFPDPLTNTPGVEPDELVEEWKEYVVPDLANQFQEARETVAQDLVSRTETRVISLVGPGGEEDEEDDDSAEAGIAADDLPDEDFVQYVEELFDEEDFKDDEPADENLESDSADGTSATRNELEIKTVSLPLDHGELWYSALNQARILMNECWSIASTLENFASTGQPPEDPARWLQMAQYEFYSVIQNFLLSHVMKP
;
A
#
# COMPACT_ATOMS: atom_id res chain seq x y z
N MET A 1 11.09 0.89 1.47
CA MET A 1 10.79 2.27 1.03
C MET A 1 11.65 3.36 1.68
N ARG A 2 12.02 4.40 0.91
CA ARG A 2 12.50 5.73 1.38
C ARG A 2 11.63 6.84 0.78
N ILE A 3 11.44 7.95 1.52
CA ILE A 3 10.74 9.14 1.02
C ILE A 3 11.62 10.38 1.25
N TYR A 4 11.84 11.19 0.23
CA TYR A 4 12.71 12.37 0.31
C TYR A 4 12.33 13.47 -0.69
N LEU A 5 12.84 14.68 -0.45
CA LEU A 5 12.73 15.81 -1.38
C LEU A 5 13.93 15.83 -2.32
N GLU A 6 13.69 16.16 -3.57
CA GLU A 6 14.69 16.45 -4.59
C GLU A 6 14.53 17.93 -4.99
N ASN A 7 15.60 18.72 -4.83
CA ASN A 7 15.53 20.18 -4.99
C ASN A 7 15.77 20.64 -6.44
N ASP A 8 16.12 19.74 -7.36
CA ASP A 8 16.32 20.04 -8.77
C ASP A 8 16.13 18.78 -9.63
N PRO A 9 14.96 18.59 -10.28
CA PRO A 9 13.78 19.45 -10.23
C PRO A 9 13.03 19.33 -8.89
N ASP A 10 12.30 20.39 -8.50
CA ASP A 10 11.43 20.42 -7.31
C ASP A 10 10.41 19.29 -7.30
N ARG A 11 10.74 18.21 -6.58
CA ARG A 11 9.95 16.98 -6.52
C ARG A 11 10.07 16.34 -5.15
N TRP A 12 9.14 15.45 -4.86
CA TRP A 12 9.27 14.48 -3.78
C TRP A 12 9.22 13.08 -4.36
N VAL A 13 10.01 12.18 -3.78
CA VAL A 13 10.26 10.86 -4.34
C VAL A 13 9.95 9.80 -3.30
N ILE A 14 9.22 8.77 -3.72
CA ILE A 14 9.07 7.52 -2.98
C ILE A 14 9.92 6.48 -3.71
N SER A 15 11.05 6.09 -3.12
CA SER A 15 11.99 5.13 -3.73
C SER A 15 12.01 3.80 -2.98
N ASP A 16 12.62 2.82 -3.62
CA ASP A 16 12.84 1.48 -3.06
C ASP A 16 11.53 0.82 -2.60
N LEU A 17 10.48 0.97 -3.41
CA LEU A 17 9.20 0.30 -3.22
C LEU A 17 9.38 -1.16 -3.60
N ASN A 18 9.25 -2.05 -2.62
CA ASN A 18 9.15 -3.48 -2.89
C ASN A 18 7.79 -3.82 -3.54
N PRO A 19 7.59 -5.07 -4.02
CA PRO A 19 6.34 -5.45 -4.69
C PRO A 19 5.08 -5.21 -3.86
N LEU A 20 5.15 -5.43 -2.53
CA LEU A 20 4.01 -5.23 -1.63
C LEU A 20 3.70 -3.75 -1.40
N GLU A 21 4.72 -2.93 -1.16
CA GLU A 21 4.58 -1.48 -1.02
C GLU A 21 4.04 -0.86 -2.33
N TRP A 22 4.49 -1.36 -3.48
CA TRP A 22 3.92 -0.98 -4.77
C TRP A 22 2.47 -1.43 -4.94
N LEU A 23 2.10 -2.63 -4.50
CA LEU A 23 0.72 -3.09 -4.52
C LEU A 23 -0.18 -2.16 -3.70
N PHE A 24 0.26 -1.75 -2.51
CA PHE A 24 -0.46 -0.78 -1.70
C PHE A 24 -0.60 0.55 -2.43
N LEU A 25 0.50 1.09 -2.97
CA LEU A 25 0.49 2.39 -3.63
C LEU A 25 -0.36 2.40 -4.91
N SER A 26 -0.28 1.34 -5.72
CA SER A 26 -1.05 1.20 -6.97
C SER A 26 -2.55 1.01 -6.73
N ARG A 27 -2.95 0.45 -5.59
CA ARG A 27 -4.35 0.35 -5.17
C ARG A 27 -4.92 1.62 -4.56
N LEU A 28 -4.10 2.65 -4.32
CA LEU A 28 -4.55 3.87 -3.65
C LEU A 28 -5.78 4.51 -4.32
N PRO A 29 -5.85 4.71 -5.66
CA PRO A 29 -7.02 5.30 -6.31
C PRO A 29 -8.31 4.49 -6.08
N SER A 30 -8.26 3.17 -6.29
CA SER A 30 -9.40 2.27 -6.06
C SER A 30 -9.82 2.22 -4.58
N THR A 31 -8.85 2.19 -3.67
CA THR A 31 -9.10 2.19 -2.22
C THR A 31 -9.76 3.50 -1.79
N ALA A 32 -9.26 4.63 -2.29
CA ALA A 32 -9.81 5.97 -2.03
C ALA A 32 -11.20 6.16 -2.65
N ALA A 33 -11.52 5.44 -3.73
CA ALA A 33 -12.86 5.40 -4.30
C ALA A 33 -13.82 4.49 -3.51
N GLY A 34 -13.31 3.67 -2.57
CA GLY A 34 -14.09 2.69 -1.84
C GLY A 34 -14.58 1.56 -2.74
N GLU A 35 -13.74 1.09 -3.66
CA GLU A 35 -14.00 -0.13 -4.44
C GLU A 35 -13.89 -1.37 -3.54
N GLY A 36 -14.82 -2.31 -3.67
CA GLY A 36 -14.87 -3.51 -2.81
C GLY A 36 -15.33 -3.27 -1.38
N MET A 37 -15.73 -2.04 -1.04
CA MET A 37 -16.20 -1.63 0.29
C MET A 37 -17.73 -1.47 0.32
N ALA A 38 -18.31 -1.51 1.51
CA ALA A 38 -19.75 -1.27 1.69
C ALA A 38 -20.11 0.14 1.19
N HIS A 39 -21.25 0.25 0.49
CA HIS A 39 -21.66 1.52 -0.12
C HIS A 39 -21.76 2.66 0.90
N ASP A 40 -22.28 2.35 2.09
CA ASP A 40 -22.50 3.32 3.16
C ASP A 40 -21.19 3.82 3.79
N SER A 41 -20.06 3.11 3.62
CA SER A 41 -18.76 3.58 4.14
C SER A 41 -18.33 4.90 3.49
N ARG A 42 -18.77 5.16 2.25
CA ARG A 42 -18.53 6.44 1.55
C ARG A 42 -19.22 7.62 2.20
N LEU A 43 -20.28 7.41 2.99
CA LEU A 43 -20.93 8.48 3.73
C LEU A 43 -19.97 9.12 4.74
N ARG A 44 -18.95 8.39 5.21
CA ARG A 44 -17.94 8.94 6.12
C ARG A 44 -17.06 10.01 5.48
N LEU A 45 -16.91 10.01 4.16
CA LEU A 45 -16.22 11.06 3.41
C LEU A 45 -17.02 12.37 3.35
N PHE A 46 -18.34 12.29 3.54
CA PHE A 46 -19.26 13.44 3.50
C PHE A 46 -19.97 13.57 4.86
N PRO A 47 -19.24 13.88 5.94
CA PRO A 47 -19.82 13.94 7.27
C PRO A 47 -20.92 15.00 7.31
N ASP A 48 -22.05 14.67 7.94
CA ASP A 48 -23.12 15.63 8.17
C ASP A 48 -22.60 16.71 9.15
N PRO A 49 -22.69 18.00 8.78
CA PRO A 49 -22.14 19.11 9.57
C PRO A 49 -22.76 19.22 10.96
N LEU A 50 -23.94 18.64 11.17
CA LEU A 50 -24.69 18.70 12.42
C LEU A 50 -24.60 17.43 13.28
N THR A 51 -23.88 16.39 12.84
CA THR A 51 -23.80 15.08 13.53
C THR A 51 -23.42 15.20 15.03
N ASN A 52 -22.70 16.27 15.40
CA ASN A 52 -22.24 16.54 16.78
C ASN A 52 -22.68 17.91 17.34
N THR A 53 -23.66 18.59 16.75
CA THR A 53 -24.12 19.92 17.22
C THR A 53 -25.52 19.83 17.83
N PRO A 54 -25.63 19.68 19.15
CA PRO A 54 -26.94 19.61 19.80
C PRO A 54 -27.68 20.96 19.70
N GLY A 55 -28.95 20.92 19.27
CA GLY A 55 -29.88 22.05 19.35
C GLY A 55 -30.00 22.93 18.09
N VAL A 56 -29.44 22.53 16.95
CA VAL A 56 -29.67 23.18 15.65
C VAL A 56 -30.80 22.45 14.93
N GLU A 57 -31.83 23.18 14.47
CA GLU A 57 -32.88 22.57 13.64
C GLU A 57 -32.30 22.19 12.27
N PRO A 58 -32.43 20.92 11.85
CA PRO A 58 -31.53 20.32 10.88
C PRO A 58 -31.86 20.59 9.41
N ASP A 59 -32.83 21.44 9.06
CA ASP A 59 -33.39 21.34 7.71
C ASP A 59 -32.68 22.23 6.67
N GLU A 60 -32.49 23.52 6.88
CA GLU A 60 -31.97 24.40 5.82
C GLU A 60 -30.46 24.21 5.58
N LEU A 61 -29.65 24.17 6.65
CA LEU A 61 -28.20 24.03 6.53
C LEU A 61 -27.78 22.67 5.95
N VAL A 62 -28.46 21.59 6.34
CA VAL A 62 -28.14 20.25 5.84
C VAL A 62 -28.51 20.12 4.37
N GLU A 63 -29.62 20.73 3.95
CA GLU A 63 -29.99 20.75 2.54
C GLU A 63 -29.03 21.60 1.70
N GLU A 64 -28.60 22.78 2.19
CA GLU A 64 -27.54 23.56 1.53
C GLU A 64 -26.22 22.80 1.43
N TRP A 65 -25.84 22.08 2.49
CA TRP A 65 -24.65 21.23 2.50
C TRP A 65 -24.73 20.13 1.44
N LYS A 66 -25.87 19.45 1.33
CA LYS A 66 -26.10 18.42 0.32
C LYS A 66 -26.15 18.99 -1.10
N GLU A 67 -26.70 20.19 -1.28
CA GLU A 67 -26.87 20.83 -2.58
C GLU A 67 -25.55 21.39 -3.12
N TYR A 68 -24.73 22.00 -2.27
CA TYR A 68 -23.54 22.74 -2.72
C TYR A 68 -22.22 22.09 -2.28
N VAL A 69 -22.11 21.64 -1.03
CA VAL A 69 -20.82 21.19 -0.48
C VAL A 69 -20.48 19.76 -0.88
N VAL A 70 -21.45 18.85 -0.80
CA VAL A 70 -21.23 17.44 -1.15
C VAL A 70 -20.77 17.27 -2.60
N PRO A 71 -21.39 17.92 -3.61
CA PRO A 71 -20.93 17.81 -4.99
C PRO A 71 -19.52 18.38 -5.21
N ASP A 72 -19.22 19.53 -4.60
CA ASP A 72 -17.89 20.15 -4.71
C ASP A 72 -16.81 19.27 -4.09
N LEU A 73 -17.05 18.70 -2.91
CA LEU A 73 -16.16 17.73 -2.28
C LEU A 73 -16.00 16.47 -3.14
N ALA A 74 -17.09 15.96 -3.71
CA ALA A 74 -17.05 14.78 -4.56
C ALA A 74 -16.16 15.02 -5.80
N ASN A 75 -16.26 16.19 -6.42
CA ASN A 75 -15.41 16.60 -7.53
C ASN A 75 -13.94 16.70 -7.12
N GLN A 76 -13.64 17.37 -6.01
CA GLN A 76 -12.26 17.49 -5.48
C GLN A 76 -11.66 16.12 -5.14
N PHE A 77 -12.46 15.25 -4.52
CA PHE A 77 -12.03 13.89 -4.20
C PHE A 77 -11.77 13.06 -5.46
N GLN A 78 -12.60 13.22 -6.50
CA GLN A 78 -12.37 12.58 -7.78
C GLN A 78 -11.10 13.08 -8.46
N GLU A 79 -10.90 14.39 -8.53
CA GLU A 79 -9.69 15.01 -9.11
C GLU A 79 -8.41 14.51 -8.42
N ALA A 80 -8.44 14.41 -7.09
CA ALA A 80 -7.33 13.85 -6.31
C ALA A 80 -7.00 12.41 -6.73
N ARG A 81 -8.02 11.54 -6.85
CA ARG A 81 -7.82 10.14 -7.26
C ARG A 81 -7.32 10.02 -8.70
N GLU A 82 -7.87 10.82 -9.61
CA GLU A 82 -7.46 10.85 -11.03
C GLU A 82 -6.00 11.29 -11.17
N THR A 83 -5.60 12.33 -10.43
CA THR A 83 -4.21 12.81 -10.43
C THR A 83 -3.26 11.74 -9.92
N VAL A 84 -3.58 11.08 -8.80
CA VAL A 84 -2.76 9.97 -8.26
C VAL A 84 -2.66 8.83 -9.27
N ALA A 85 -3.77 8.44 -9.90
CA ALA A 85 -3.77 7.39 -10.92
C ALA A 85 -2.88 7.76 -12.11
N GLN A 86 -2.97 9.00 -12.60
CA GLN A 86 -2.13 9.48 -13.70
C GLN A 86 -0.64 9.53 -13.32
N ASP A 87 -0.32 9.98 -12.10
CA ASP A 87 1.05 10.03 -11.61
C ASP A 87 1.67 8.64 -11.51
N LEU A 88 0.94 7.65 -10.98
CA LEU A 88 1.41 6.27 -10.88
C LEU A 88 1.73 5.65 -12.25
N VAL A 89 0.99 6.03 -13.29
CA VAL A 89 1.26 5.57 -14.67
C VAL A 89 2.44 6.31 -15.29
N SER A 90 2.50 7.62 -15.13
CA SER A 90 3.43 8.47 -15.89
C SER A 90 4.77 8.74 -15.21
N ARG A 91 4.89 8.46 -13.90
CA ARG A 91 6.02 8.88 -13.07
C ARG A 91 6.66 7.73 -12.29
N THR A 92 6.35 6.50 -12.66
CA THR A 92 6.93 5.30 -12.05
C THR A 92 8.08 4.78 -12.88
N GLU A 93 9.21 4.55 -12.23
CA GLU A 93 10.36 3.86 -12.79
C GLU A 93 10.50 2.48 -12.13
N THR A 94 10.83 1.46 -12.93
CA THR A 94 11.09 0.10 -12.43
C THR A 94 12.57 -0.22 -12.58
N ARG A 95 13.15 -0.78 -11.52
CA ARG A 95 14.53 -1.27 -11.49
C ARG A 95 14.51 -2.73 -11.03
N VAL A 96 15.31 -3.56 -11.68
CA VAL A 96 15.49 -4.95 -11.29
C VAL A 96 16.80 -5.06 -10.50
N ILE A 97 16.76 -5.69 -9.34
CA ILE A 97 17.95 -6.03 -8.55
C ILE A 97 18.16 -7.53 -8.55
N SER A 98 19.41 -7.96 -8.76
CA SER A 98 19.80 -9.36 -8.63
C SER A 98 20.07 -9.68 -7.16
N LEU A 99 19.49 -10.76 -6.66
CA LEU A 99 19.66 -11.24 -5.29
C LEU A 99 20.90 -12.14 -5.12
N VAL A 100 21.73 -12.29 -6.17
CA VAL A 100 22.99 -13.05 -6.07
C VAL A 100 23.99 -12.23 -5.26
N GLY A 101 24.28 -12.70 -4.04
CA GLY A 101 25.34 -12.15 -3.19
C GLY A 101 26.70 -12.20 -3.88
N PRO A 102 27.67 -11.35 -3.50
CA PRO A 102 29.05 -11.50 -3.97
C PRO A 102 29.47 -12.94 -3.67
N GLY A 103 29.87 -13.66 -4.72
CA GLY A 103 30.15 -15.09 -4.67
C GLY A 103 31.08 -15.44 -3.52
N GLY A 104 30.82 -16.60 -2.91
CA GLY A 104 31.70 -17.18 -1.90
C GLY A 104 33.11 -17.33 -2.45
N GLU A 105 33.99 -16.45 -1.99
CA GLU A 105 35.39 -16.82 -1.75
C GLU A 105 35.38 -17.55 -0.41
N GLU A 106 35.48 -18.89 -0.46
CA GLU A 106 35.82 -19.71 0.69
C GLU A 106 37.26 -19.36 1.10
N ASP A 107 37.41 -18.26 1.82
CA ASP A 107 38.61 -18.02 2.60
C ASP A 107 38.45 -18.79 3.93
N GLU A 108 39.03 -19.99 3.96
CA GLU A 108 39.36 -20.69 5.19
C GLU A 108 40.34 -19.82 6.01
N GLU A 109 39.85 -19.03 6.95
CA GLU A 109 40.65 -18.58 8.09
C GLU A 109 39.87 -18.70 9.39
N ASP A 110 40.37 -19.60 10.25
CA ASP A 110 40.07 -19.73 11.67
C ASP A 110 40.23 -18.37 12.39
N ASP A 111 39.23 -17.91 13.16
CA ASP A 111 39.50 -17.33 14.49
C ASP A 111 38.22 -17.18 15.34
N ASP A 112 38.37 -17.52 16.61
CA ASP A 112 37.40 -17.47 17.69
C ASP A 112 36.95 -16.02 17.99
N SER A 113 35.64 -15.75 18.11
CA SER A 113 35.05 -15.06 19.28
C SER A 113 33.56 -14.67 19.16
N ALA A 114 32.83 -15.08 20.21
CA ALA A 114 31.66 -14.44 20.84
C ALA A 114 30.32 -14.36 20.08
N GLU A 115 29.47 -15.35 20.36
CA GLU A 115 28.02 -15.31 20.21
C GLU A 115 27.39 -14.08 20.91
N ALA A 116 26.68 -13.26 20.13
CA ALA A 116 25.54 -12.49 20.63
C ALA A 116 24.28 -13.14 20.06
N GLY A 117 23.73 -14.10 20.80
CA GLY A 117 22.52 -14.83 20.41
C GLY A 117 21.31 -13.89 20.37
N ILE A 118 20.65 -13.85 19.22
CA ILE A 118 19.22 -13.54 19.14
C ILE A 118 18.50 -14.81 19.58
N ALA A 119 17.61 -14.71 20.57
CA ALA A 119 16.89 -15.87 21.10
C ALA A 119 16.05 -16.53 19.99
N ALA A 120 16.16 -17.85 19.88
CA ALA A 120 15.48 -18.67 18.87
C ALA A 120 13.95 -18.76 19.04
N ASP A 121 13.36 -17.97 19.94
CA ASP A 121 11.92 -17.93 20.24
C ASP A 121 11.17 -16.77 19.53
N ASP A 122 11.88 -15.89 18.81
CA ASP A 122 11.31 -14.69 18.16
C ASP A 122 11.33 -14.75 16.61
N LEU A 123 11.58 -15.93 16.03
CA LEU A 123 11.39 -16.15 14.60
C LEU A 123 9.92 -16.53 14.35
N PRO A 124 9.24 -15.94 13.34
CA PRO A 124 7.90 -16.35 12.98
C PRO A 124 7.91 -17.83 12.54
N ASP A 125 6.96 -18.62 13.05
CA ASP A 125 6.85 -20.05 12.80
C ASP A 125 6.78 -20.34 11.28
N GLU A 126 7.36 -21.48 10.85
CA GLU A 126 7.40 -21.90 9.43
C GLU A 126 6.01 -21.94 8.78
N ASP A 127 4.96 -22.19 9.57
CA ASP A 127 3.56 -22.14 9.14
C ASP A 127 3.12 -20.75 8.66
N PHE A 128 3.67 -19.67 9.24
CA PHE A 128 3.36 -18.30 8.84
C PHE A 128 4.02 -17.92 7.51
N VAL A 129 5.22 -18.43 7.27
CA VAL A 129 5.94 -18.22 6.00
C VAL A 129 5.24 -18.98 4.86
N GLN A 130 4.82 -20.22 5.11
CA GLN A 130 4.11 -21.04 4.14
C GLN A 130 2.71 -20.48 3.81
N TYR A 131 1.98 -19.96 4.80
CA TYR A 131 0.67 -19.33 4.58
C TYR A 131 0.74 -18.06 3.73
N VAL A 132 1.81 -17.26 3.90
CA VAL A 132 2.02 -16.07 3.06
C VAL A 132 2.33 -16.47 1.61
N GLU A 133 3.10 -17.54 1.38
CA GLU A 133 3.38 -18.05 0.03
C GLU A 133 2.13 -18.63 -0.65
N GLU A 134 1.25 -19.35 0.06
CA GLU A 134 -0.01 -19.88 -0.47
C GLU A 134 -1.04 -18.78 -0.83
N LEU A 135 -0.96 -17.61 -0.20
CA LEU A 135 -1.88 -16.49 -0.47
C LEU A 135 -1.59 -15.77 -1.80
N PHE A 136 -0.42 -16.03 -2.40
CA PHE A 136 0.04 -15.45 -3.67
C PHE A 136 0.14 -16.48 -4.80
N ASP A 137 -0.43 -17.67 -4.64
CA ASP A 137 -0.40 -18.69 -5.69
C ASP A 137 -1.24 -18.24 -6.91
N GLU A 138 -0.57 -18.03 -8.05
CA GLU A 138 -1.07 -17.40 -9.28
C GLU A 138 -2.04 -18.30 -10.10
N GLU A 139 -2.80 -19.19 -9.46
CA GLU A 139 -3.57 -20.25 -10.16
C GLU A 139 -5.03 -19.90 -10.52
N ASP A 140 -5.54 -18.70 -10.19
CA ASP A 140 -6.98 -18.39 -10.34
C ASP A 140 -7.36 -17.44 -11.50
N PHE A 141 -6.45 -17.15 -12.42
CA PHE A 141 -6.79 -16.54 -13.72
C PHE A 141 -6.69 -17.57 -14.84
N LYS A 142 -7.68 -18.47 -14.93
CA LYS A 142 -7.95 -19.26 -16.14
C LYS A 142 -9.08 -18.58 -16.93
N ASP A 143 -8.70 -17.67 -17.82
CA ASP A 143 -9.56 -17.28 -18.93
C ASP A 143 -9.34 -18.22 -20.13
N ASP A 144 -10.46 -18.66 -20.69
CA ASP A 144 -10.64 -19.60 -21.80
C ASP A 144 -9.82 -19.27 -23.07
N GLU A 145 -9.08 -20.24 -23.61
CA GLU A 145 -9.02 -20.49 -25.07
C GLU A 145 -8.51 -21.92 -25.40
N PRO A 146 -8.88 -22.47 -26.58
CA PRO A 146 -9.09 -23.90 -26.77
C PRO A 146 -7.83 -24.70 -27.15
N ALA A 147 -7.96 -26.00 -26.88
CA ALA A 147 -7.01 -27.07 -27.16
C ALA A 147 -6.54 -27.10 -28.61
N ASP A 148 -5.21 -27.12 -28.78
CA ASP A 148 -4.58 -27.73 -29.94
C ASP A 148 -3.56 -28.78 -29.47
N GLU A 149 -3.76 -29.99 -29.95
CA GLU A 149 -2.97 -31.17 -29.65
C GLU A 149 -1.70 -31.20 -30.52
N ASN A 150 -0.65 -31.80 -29.96
CA ASN A 150 0.65 -32.13 -30.55
C ASN A 150 1.76 -31.08 -30.34
N LEU A 151 2.78 -31.46 -29.56
CA LEU A 151 4.08 -31.74 -30.13
C LEU A 151 4.97 -32.49 -29.14
N GLU A 152 5.71 -33.42 -29.73
CA GLU A 152 6.50 -34.47 -29.11
C GLU A 152 7.67 -33.92 -28.28
N SER A 153 7.98 -34.68 -27.24
CA SER A 153 9.15 -34.55 -26.40
C SER A 153 10.43 -34.68 -27.21
N ASP A 154 11.27 -33.63 -27.19
CA ASP A 154 12.69 -33.76 -27.45
C ASP A 154 13.50 -33.15 -26.31
N SER A 155 14.52 -33.90 -25.93
CA SER A 155 15.32 -33.74 -24.73
C SER A 155 16.34 -32.61 -24.79
N ALA A 156 16.60 -32.06 -23.59
CA ALA A 156 17.87 -31.48 -23.12
C ALA A 156 18.34 -30.16 -23.76
N ASP A 157 18.24 -29.08 -22.98
CA ASP A 157 19.38 -28.33 -22.42
C ASP A 157 18.89 -26.93 -22.02
N GLY A 158 19.32 -26.44 -20.87
CA GLY A 158 18.92 -25.12 -20.37
C GLY A 158 18.52 -25.16 -18.91
N THR A 159 19.53 -25.12 -18.05
CA THR A 159 19.45 -24.70 -16.65
C THR A 159 18.59 -23.43 -16.55
N SER A 160 17.30 -23.58 -16.22
CA SER A 160 16.45 -22.46 -15.80
C SER A 160 16.91 -22.06 -14.41
N ALA A 161 17.96 -21.26 -14.34
CA ALA A 161 18.33 -20.53 -13.14
C ALA A 161 17.10 -19.71 -12.71
N THR A 162 16.44 -20.17 -11.67
CA THR A 162 15.23 -19.59 -11.10
C THR A 162 15.53 -18.19 -10.56
N ARG A 163 15.08 -17.17 -11.30
CA ARG A 163 14.38 -15.96 -10.82
C ARG A 163 14.88 -15.31 -9.51
N ASN A 164 16.19 -15.04 -9.40
CA ASN A 164 16.75 -14.20 -8.32
C ASN A 164 16.71 -12.71 -8.68
N GLU A 165 15.60 -12.23 -9.23
CA GLU A 165 15.42 -10.84 -9.66
C GLU A 165 14.21 -10.24 -8.95
N LEU A 166 14.43 -9.16 -8.20
CA LEU A 166 13.36 -8.43 -7.52
C LEU A 166 13.10 -7.10 -8.24
N GLU A 167 11.85 -6.85 -8.61
CA GLU A 167 11.43 -5.55 -9.10
C GLU A 167 11.23 -4.56 -7.95
N ILE A 168 11.96 -3.46 -8.02
CA ILE A 168 11.83 -2.32 -7.14
C ILE A 168 11.32 -1.13 -7.96
N LYS A 169 10.35 -0.40 -7.40
CA LYS A 169 9.77 0.77 -8.06
C LYS A 169 10.12 2.07 -7.36
N THR A 170 10.13 3.14 -8.12
CA THR A 170 10.35 4.51 -7.64
C THR A 170 9.32 5.42 -8.29
N VAL A 171 8.69 6.28 -7.51
CA VAL A 171 7.70 7.27 -7.98
C VAL A 171 8.23 8.67 -7.70
N SER A 172 8.35 9.50 -8.73
CA SER A 172 8.89 10.87 -8.64
C SER A 172 7.80 11.91 -8.94
N LEU A 173 7.39 12.68 -7.93
CA LEU A 173 6.15 13.44 -7.93
C LEU A 173 6.41 14.95 -7.84
N PRO A 174 5.67 15.79 -8.60
CA PRO A 174 5.71 17.24 -8.43
C PRO A 174 5.32 17.67 -7.00
N LEU A 175 5.90 18.76 -6.50
CA LEU A 175 5.55 19.29 -5.17
C LEU A 175 4.09 19.79 -5.10
N ASP A 176 3.59 20.39 -6.18
CA ASP A 176 2.22 20.93 -6.28
C ASP A 176 1.14 19.84 -6.28
N HIS A 177 1.50 18.58 -6.53
CA HIS A 177 0.60 17.44 -6.40
C HIS A 177 0.42 16.96 -4.94
N GLY A 178 1.16 17.53 -3.99
CA GLY A 178 1.16 17.09 -2.59
C GLY A 178 -0.21 17.11 -1.92
N GLU A 179 -1.03 18.14 -2.15
CA GLU A 179 -2.38 18.25 -1.56
C GLU A 179 -3.34 17.19 -2.12
N LEU A 180 -3.27 16.94 -3.43
CA LEU A 180 -4.09 15.93 -4.11
C LEU A 180 -3.73 14.52 -3.63
N TRP A 181 -2.44 14.22 -3.50
CA TRP A 181 -1.96 12.96 -2.92
C TRP A 181 -2.38 12.79 -1.45
N TYR A 182 -2.25 13.85 -0.64
CA TYR A 182 -2.71 13.83 0.75
C TYR A 182 -4.21 13.54 0.85
N SER A 183 -5.01 14.19 0.00
CA SER A 183 -6.46 14.00 -0.09
C SER A 183 -6.82 12.54 -0.43
N ALA A 184 -6.19 11.94 -1.44
CA ALA A 184 -6.45 10.54 -1.81
C ALA A 184 -6.06 9.56 -0.70
N LEU A 185 -4.89 9.75 -0.08
CA LEU A 185 -4.47 8.96 1.09
C LEU A 185 -5.47 9.09 2.25
N ASN A 186 -6.01 10.29 2.46
CA ASN A 186 -6.95 10.55 3.53
C ASN A 186 -8.30 9.86 3.27
N GLN A 187 -8.80 9.95 2.05
CA GLN A 187 -10.00 9.22 1.61
C GLN A 187 -9.85 7.71 1.86
N ALA A 188 -8.73 7.13 1.40
CA ALA A 188 -8.46 5.71 1.58
C ALA A 188 -8.44 5.31 3.07
N ARG A 189 -7.71 6.04 3.91
CA ARG A 189 -7.62 5.72 5.34
C ARG A 189 -8.96 5.85 6.06
N ILE A 190 -9.76 6.88 5.76
CA ILE A 190 -11.10 7.04 6.33
C ILE A 190 -11.97 5.82 5.98
N LEU A 191 -11.98 5.43 4.70
CA LEU A 191 -12.78 4.31 4.23
C LEU A 191 -12.32 2.97 4.80
N MET A 192 -11.01 2.70 4.81
CA MET A 192 -10.44 1.49 5.42
C MET A 192 -10.81 1.39 6.90
N ASN A 193 -10.72 2.50 7.63
CA ASN A 193 -11.09 2.53 9.04
C ASN A 193 -12.59 2.31 9.25
N GLU A 194 -13.44 2.86 8.37
CA GLU A 194 -14.89 2.66 8.45
C GLU A 194 -15.27 1.20 8.17
N CYS A 195 -14.71 0.59 7.12
CA CYS A 195 -15.07 -0.79 6.75
C CYS A 195 -14.52 -1.82 7.72
N TRP A 196 -13.33 -1.60 8.26
CA TRP A 196 -12.60 -2.63 8.98
C TRP A 196 -12.19 -2.23 10.38
N SER A 197 -12.55 -1.05 10.89
CA SER A 197 -12.19 -0.59 12.24
C SER A 197 -10.69 -0.73 12.54
N ILE A 198 -9.86 -0.37 11.55
CA ILE A 198 -8.41 -0.56 11.57
C ILE A 198 -7.77 0.17 12.77
N ALA A 199 -8.18 1.39 13.07
CA ALA A 199 -7.64 2.16 14.19
C ALA A 199 -7.83 1.44 15.55
N SER A 200 -9.01 0.89 15.79
CA SER A 200 -9.28 0.11 17.00
C SER A 200 -8.47 -1.20 17.04
N THR A 201 -8.23 -1.81 15.87
CA THR A 201 -7.41 -3.03 15.78
C THR A 201 -5.93 -2.73 16.07
N LEU A 202 -5.41 -1.62 15.55
CA LEU A 202 -4.06 -1.12 15.85
C LEU A 202 -3.91 -0.78 17.34
N GLU A 203 -4.88 -0.10 17.94
CA GLU A 203 -4.87 0.23 19.37
C GLU A 203 -4.87 -1.03 20.25
N ASN A 204 -5.70 -2.02 19.91
CA ASN A 204 -5.74 -3.31 20.60
C ASN A 204 -4.39 -4.04 20.47
N PHE A 205 -3.82 -4.11 19.26
CA PHE A 205 -2.52 -4.73 19.04
C PHE A 205 -1.42 -4.03 19.85
N ALA A 206 -1.36 -2.69 19.81
CA ALA A 206 -0.38 -1.91 20.56
C ALA A 206 -0.51 -2.10 22.08
N SER A 207 -1.73 -2.28 22.58
CA SER A 207 -2.01 -2.41 24.02
C SER A 207 -1.82 -3.83 24.56
N THR A 208 -2.12 -4.85 23.75
CA THR A 208 -2.18 -6.25 24.20
C THR A 208 -1.05 -7.12 23.63
N GLY A 209 -0.41 -6.68 22.55
CA GLY A 209 0.54 -7.48 21.77
C GLY A 209 -0.12 -8.63 20.99
N GLN A 210 -1.45 -8.80 21.07
CA GLN A 210 -2.13 -9.91 20.41
C GLN A 210 -2.41 -9.57 18.95
N PRO A 211 -1.96 -10.41 17.99
CA PRO A 211 -2.26 -10.21 16.58
C PRO A 211 -3.78 -10.29 16.32
N PRO A 212 -4.29 -9.64 15.27
CA PRO A 212 -5.66 -9.90 14.82
C PRO A 212 -5.86 -11.38 14.47
N GLU A 213 -7.05 -11.91 14.79
CA GLU A 213 -7.41 -13.31 14.53
C GLU A 213 -7.47 -13.63 13.02
N ASP A 214 -7.91 -12.67 12.21
CA ASP A 214 -7.97 -12.78 10.75
C ASP A 214 -6.63 -12.34 10.13
N PRO A 215 -5.88 -13.24 9.47
CA PRO A 215 -4.61 -12.90 8.83
C PRO A 215 -4.74 -11.81 7.76
N ALA A 216 -5.87 -11.73 7.04
CA ALA A 216 -6.07 -10.69 6.03
C ALA A 216 -6.07 -9.28 6.65
N ARG A 217 -6.35 -9.18 7.95
CA ARG A 217 -6.36 -7.93 8.71
C ARG A 217 -4.96 -7.36 8.94
N TRP A 218 -3.93 -8.21 9.00
CA TRP A 218 -2.54 -7.76 9.02
C TRP A 218 -2.19 -6.96 7.78
N LEU A 219 -2.58 -7.46 6.61
CA LEU A 219 -2.32 -6.80 5.33
C LEU A 219 -3.03 -5.44 5.26
N GLN A 220 -4.26 -5.36 5.74
CA GLN A 220 -5.04 -4.11 5.80
C GLN A 220 -4.43 -3.10 6.78
N MET A 221 -3.94 -3.56 7.94
CA MET A 221 -3.22 -2.71 8.90
C MET A 221 -1.91 -2.19 8.31
N ALA A 222 -1.14 -3.06 7.66
CA ALA A 222 0.11 -2.68 7.00
C ALA A 222 -0.13 -1.64 5.90
N GLN A 223 -1.16 -1.83 5.06
CA GLN A 223 -1.56 -0.86 4.04
C GLN A 223 -2.00 0.48 4.65
N TYR A 224 -2.78 0.45 5.74
CA TYR A 224 -3.23 1.65 6.44
C TYR A 224 -2.07 2.47 7.03
N GLU A 225 -1.12 1.79 7.67
CA GLU A 225 0.09 2.42 8.21
C GLU A 225 1.02 2.92 7.10
N PHE A 226 1.16 2.18 6.01
CA PHE A 226 1.89 2.62 4.82
C PHE A 226 1.37 3.97 4.30
N TYR A 227 0.03 4.12 4.18
CA TYR A 227 -0.57 5.41 3.82
C TYR A 227 -0.32 6.50 4.87
N SER A 228 -0.36 6.15 6.16
CA SER A 228 -0.07 7.06 7.27
C SER A 228 1.35 7.65 7.19
N VAL A 229 2.34 6.81 6.89
CA VAL A 229 3.75 7.22 6.74
C VAL A 229 3.91 8.25 5.62
N ILE A 230 3.29 8.01 4.46
CA ILE A 230 3.36 8.94 3.31
C ILE A 230 2.67 10.26 3.67
N GLN A 231 1.48 10.22 4.28
CA GLN A 231 0.79 11.45 4.71
C GLN A 231 1.60 12.27 5.69
N ASN A 232 2.24 11.63 6.67
CA ASN A 232 3.07 12.33 7.64
C ASN A 232 4.28 13.01 6.96
N PHE A 233 4.88 12.35 5.97
CA PHE A 233 5.93 12.96 5.17
C PHE A 233 5.41 14.19 4.41
N LEU A 234 4.26 14.08 3.73
CA LEU A 234 3.66 15.19 2.98
C LEU A 234 3.42 16.42 3.86
N LEU A 235 2.77 16.24 5.02
CA LEU A 235 2.53 17.33 5.97
C LEU A 235 3.83 17.95 6.50
N SER A 236 4.84 17.11 6.75
CA SER A 236 6.07 17.55 7.38
C SER A 236 7.07 18.16 6.40
N HIS A 237 6.98 17.91 5.10
CA HIS A 237 8.04 18.27 4.15
C HIS A 237 7.53 18.89 2.85
N VAL A 238 6.39 18.45 2.32
CA VAL A 238 5.89 18.89 1.01
C VAL A 238 4.90 20.05 1.16
N MET A 239 3.96 19.95 2.09
CA MET A 239 2.86 20.91 2.28
C MET A 239 3.19 22.01 3.30
N LYS A 240 4.47 22.30 3.52
CA LYS A 240 4.88 23.38 4.43
C LYS A 240 4.55 24.75 3.79
N PRO A 241 3.91 25.67 4.53
CA PRO A 241 3.62 27.03 4.05
C PRO A 241 4.88 27.88 3.87
#